data_AF-A0AAJ7EGY6-F1
#
_entry.id   AF-A0AAJ7EGY6-F1
#
_cell.length_a   1.000
_cell.length_b   1.000
_cell.length_c   1.000
_cell.angle_alpha   90.00
_cell.angle_beta   90.00
_cell.angle_gamma   90.00
#
_symmetry.space_group_name_H-M   'P 1'
#
loop_
_entity.id
_entity.type
_entity.pdbx_description
1 polymer ?
#
loop_
_entity_poly.entity_id
_entity_poly.type
_entity_poly.pdbx_seq_one_letter_code
_entity_poly.pdbx_strand_id
1 'polypeptide(L)'
;MANVMDVSTPDNLQYQFFPVSSGVVQFKVRTPNDAHIALTMGPQDSEPIYEIMIGGWGNTKSVIRKNKAKPDKVEIETPGIVNGGEFRGFWVRWDGGVVSAGREGESIPFISWADPEPFPVGFVGVCTGWGATGTWKIEEAEEFNTPDKLEYKFGPVAAGSLEFEYRGPHNCHVCLTPAPGEMDPMYEFILGGWENTQSVIRHCRQKPDKVTVPTPGLMNPNEFRKFLIEWRCGRLIVRDGSNGAVIMEWVDPTPFPVTHFGVRSGYGARGSWRIRHFYSGGATLTPSAPTAAALYSPPAGYPGGAPAVAPSGGSAVWMDASSGQVVPGAVVGGQDCSGEPLYVARAQHEGAMLPGKLVTSHGCAYVPWGGQEHGKGEYQLLVGGSNNWVPVSGSNIPPGAFPGGESEDGEPLFIGRVRHEGSTTTGKVQPSHGVCYIPFGGQELGFPDYEVLMA
;
A
#
# COMPACT_ATOMS: atom_id res chain seq x y z
N MET A 1 -1.18 29.23 4.80
CA MET A 1 -2.49 29.14 5.49
C MET A 1 -3.09 27.87 4.93
N ALA A 2 -3.20 26.83 5.73
CA ALA A 2 -3.95 25.65 5.34
C ALA A 2 -5.36 26.10 4.94
N ASN A 3 -5.85 25.63 3.80
CA ASN A 3 -7.26 25.80 3.47
C ASN A 3 -8.04 24.97 4.50
N VAL A 4 -9.06 25.56 5.12
CA VAL A 4 -9.85 24.91 6.18
C VAL A 4 -11.30 24.96 5.77
N MET A 5 -11.95 23.81 5.75
CA MET A 5 -13.39 23.70 5.55
C MET A 5 -14.09 23.71 6.91
N ASP A 6 -14.99 24.67 7.12
CA ASP A 6 -15.84 24.73 8.32
C ASP A 6 -17.11 23.88 8.12
N VAL A 7 -17.38 22.97 9.06
CA VAL A 7 -18.56 22.08 9.04
C VAL A 7 -19.31 22.18 10.35
N SER A 8 -20.64 22.20 10.31
CA SER A 8 -21.49 22.18 11.50
C SER A 8 -22.33 20.91 11.49
N THR A 9 -22.36 20.18 12.61
CA THR A 9 -23.13 18.95 12.75
C THR A 9 -24.22 19.14 13.81
N PRO A 10 -25.49 18.89 13.46
CA PRO A 10 -26.59 18.98 14.42
C PRO A 10 -26.57 17.79 15.40
N ASP A 11 -27.46 17.84 16.38
CA ASP A 11 -27.70 16.77 17.35
C ASP A 11 -28.45 15.60 16.69
N ASN A 12 -27.74 14.88 15.82
CA ASN A 12 -28.20 13.64 15.20
C ASN A 12 -27.02 12.82 14.65
N LEU A 13 -27.22 11.51 14.47
CA LEU A 13 -26.23 10.62 13.83
C LEU A 13 -26.30 10.69 12.30
N GLN A 14 -26.27 11.91 11.74
CA GLN A 14 -26.22 12.10 10.29
C GLN A 14 -24.82 12.56 9.86
N TYR A 15 -24.09 11.66 9.22
CA TYR A 15 -22.77 11.94 8.67
C TYR A 15 -22.83 12.91 7.50
N GLN A 16 -21.94 13.89 7.52
CA GLN A 16 -21.57 14.68 6.35
C GLN A 16 -20.25 14.13 5.81
N PHE A 17 -20.29 13.59 4.59
CA PHE A 17 -19.15 12.92 3.96
C PHE A 17 -18.37 13.84 3.04
N PHE A 18 -17.05 13.68 3.07
CA PHE A 18 -16.08 14.40 2.25
C PHE A 18 -15.10 13.40 1.64
N PRO A 19 -14.73 13.56 0.37
CA PRO A 19 -13.76 12.68 -0.26
C PRO A 19 -12.39 12.84 0.42
N VAL A 20 -11.70 11.73 0.63
CA VAL A 20 -10.32 11.69 1.12
C VAL A 20 -9.45 10.88 0.19
N SER A 21 -8.21 11.33 0.00
CA SER A 21 -7.24 10.66 -0.86
C SER A 21 -5.93 10.33 -0.14
N SER A 22 -5.76 10.79 1.11
CA SER A 22 -4.62 10.51 1.98
C SER A 22 -5.01 9.51 3.07
N GLY A 23 -4.07 8.70 3.57
CA GLY A 23 -4.25 7.83 4.75
C GLY A 23 -4.40 8.57 6.09
N VAL A 24 -4.80 9.85 6.06
CA VAL A 24 -4.92 10.71 7.23
C VAL A 24 -5.94 11.81 6.98
N VAL A 25 -6.70 12.15 8.02
CA VAL A 25 -7.47 13.39 8.11
C VAL A 25 -7.07 14.13 9.38
N GLN A 26 -6.82 15.43 9.26
CA GLN A 26 -6.62 16.33 10.39
C GLN A 26 -7.82 17.25 10.52
N PHE A 27 -8.28 17.43 11.75
CA PHE A 27 -9.43 18.27 12.02
C PHE A 27 -9.37 18.87 13.42
N LYS A 28 -10.09 19.97 13.62
CA LYS A 28 -10.41 20.48 14.95
C LYS A 28 -11.90 20.39 15.17
N VAL A 29 -12.31 20.01 16.37
CA VAL A 29 -13.72 19.93 16.74
C VAL A 29 -13.95 20.67 18.05
N ARG A 30 -15.08 21.37 18.12
CA ARG A 30 -15.65 21.94 19.33
C ARG A 30 -17.01 21.28 19.56
N THR A 31 -17.08 20.40 20.54
CA THR A 31 -18.26 19.63 20.93
C THR A 31 -18.15 19.19 22.39
N PRO A 32 -19.22 19.17 23.19
CA PRO A 32 -19.16 18.72 24.58
C PRO A 32 -18.85 17.21 24.73
N ASN A 33 -19.23 16.38 23.75
CA ASN A 33 -19.01 14.93 23.71
C ASN A 33 -19.30 14.38 22.30
N ASP A 34 -19.08 13.08 22.11
CA ASP A 34 -19.53 12.26 20.99
C ASP A 34 -19.13 12.83 19.61
N ALA A 35 -17.84 13.06 19.38
CA ALA A 35 -17.32 13.36 18.04
C ALA A 35 -17.18 12.04 17.25
N HIS A 36 -17.97 11.84 16.20
CA HIS A 36 -17.93 10.64 15.35
C HIS A 36 -17.21 10.93 14.04
N ILE A 37 -16.32 10.03 13.66
CA ILE A 37 -15.61 10.01 12.39
C ILE A 37 -15.88 8.66 11.73
N ALA A 38 -16.41 8.69 10.51
CA ALA A 38 -16.66 7.52 9.68
C ALA A 38 -15.65 7.44 8.55
N LEU A 39 -15.00 6.30 8.37
CA LEU A 39 -14.16 6.01 7.20
C LEU A 39 -14.88 5.00 6.32
N THR A 40 -15.11 5.34 5.05
CA THR A 40 -15.97 4.57 4.14
C THR A 40 -15.41 4.53 2.71
N MET A 41 -15.89 3.58 1.90
CA MET A 41 -15.54 3.50 0.46
C MET A 41 -16.28 4.52 -0.42
N GLY A 42 -17.48 4.95 -0.01
CA GLY A 42 -18.35 5.85 -0.76
C GLY A 42 -18.87 7.01 0.10
N PRO A 43 -19.50 8.03 -0.49
CA PRO A 43 -19.96 9.25 0.21
C PRO A 43 -21.24 9.03 1.03
N GLN A 44 -21.38 7.86 1.66
CA GLN A 44 -22.60 7.44 2.33
C GLN A 44 -22.28 6.46 3.45
N ASP A 45 -23.17 6.44 4.44
CA ASP A 45 -23.13 5.52 5.57
C ASP A 45 -23.46 4.11 5.10
N SER A 46 -22.41 3.36 4.74
CA SER A 46 -22.49 2.04 4.13
C SER A 46 -21.35 1.16 4.62
N GLU A 47 -21.61 -0.15 4.70
CA GLU A 47 -20.56 -1.12 5.00
C GLU A 47 -19.73 -1.43 3.75
N PRO A 48 -18.40 -1.63 3.88
CA PRO A 48 -17.66 -1.62 5.14
C PRO A 48 -17.35 -0.18 5.65
N ILE A 49 -17.39 0.01 6.97
CA ILE A 49 -17.20 1.29 7.66
C ILE A 49 -16.34 1.14 8.91
N TYR A 50 -15.40 2.06 9.13
CA TYR A 50 -14.77 2.27 10.43
C TYR A 50 -15.44 3.46 11.10
N GLU A 51 -15.94 3.26 12.31
CA GLU A 51 -16.47 4.33 13.16
C GLU A 51 -15.48 4.57 14.29
N ILE A 52 -14.89 5.77 14.30
CA ILE A 52 -14.03 6.26 15.38
C ILE A 52 -14.87 7.25 16.18
N MET A 53 -15.02 6.99 17.47
CA MET A 53 -15.74 7.86 18.40
C MET A 53 -14.73 8.47 19.36
N ILE A 54 -14.63 9.80 19.39
CA ILE A 54 -13.74 10.53 20.28
C ILE A 54 -14.57 11.29 21.31
N GLY A 55 -14.31 11.03 22.59
CA GLY A 55 -15.08 11.61 23.68
C GLY A 55 -16.52 11.08 23.76
N GLY A 56 -16.68 9.78 23.48
CA GLY A 56 -17.91 9.02 23.66
C GLY A 56 -18.39 8.95 25.12
N TRP A 57 -19.65 8.57 25.33
CA TRP A 57 -20.27 8.33 26.65
C TRP A 57 -20.10 9.52 27.61
N GLY A 58 -20.50 10.70 27.14
CA GLY A 58 -20.36 11.92 27.93
C GLY A 58 -18.90 12.33 28.10
N ASN A 59 -18.08 12.16 27.06
CA ASN A 59 -16.68 12.56 27.04
C ASN A 59 -15.79 11.78 28.02
N THR A 60 -16.05 10.49 28.19
CA THR A 60 -15.29 9.62 29.11
C THR A 60 -14.35 8.66 28.39
N LYS A 61 -14.67 8.24 27.16
CA LYS A 61 -13.88 7.24 26.42
C LYS A 61 -13.87 7.45 24.92
N SER A 62 -12.96 6.76 24.23
CA SER A 62 -12.89 6.72 22.78
C SER A 62 -12.89 5.27 22.30
N VAL A 63 -13.49 5.01 21.13
CA VAL A 63 -13.61 3.65 20.57
C VAL A 63 -13.34 3.64 19.07
N ILE A 64 -12.87 2.49 18.57
CA ILE A 64 -12.92 2.15 17.14
C ILE A 64 -13.86 0.96 16.96
N ARG A 65 -14.77 1.06 16.00
CA ARG A 65 -15.75 0.03 15.66
C ARG A 65 -15.73 -0.23 14.16
N LYS A 66 -15.93 -1.47 13.75
CA LYS A 66 -16.14 -1.85 12.33
C LYS A 66 -17.61 -2.21 12.10
N ASN A 67 -18.18 -1.76 10.99
CA ASN A 67 -19.53 -2.08 10.52
C ASN A 67 -20.64 -1.81 11.54
N LYS A 68 -20.44 -0.81 12.40
CA LYS A 68 -21.37 -0.49 13.50
C LYS A 68 -21.71 -1.68 14.42
N ALA A 69 -20.94 -2.77 14.34
CA ALA A 69 -21.18 -4.00 15.07
C ALA A 69 -20.62 -3.89 16.49
N LYS A 70 -21.32 -4.52 17.45
CA LYS A 70 -20.83 -4.73 18.81
C LYS A 70 -20.21 -6.14 18.92
N PRO A 71 -19.16 -6.33 19.75
CA PRO A 71 -18.48 -5.33 20.57
C PRO A 71 -17.59 -4.37 19.75
N ASP A 72 -17.26 -3.22 20.35
CA ASP A 72 -16.23 -2.32 19.81
C ASP A 72 -14.89 -3.06 19.68
N LYS A 73 -14.07 -2.70 18.70
CA LYS A 73 -12.81 -3.42 18.42
C LYS A 73 -11.69 -3.01 19.37
N VAL A 74 -11.68 -1.74 19.76
CA VAL A 74 -10.83 -1.21 20.84
C VAL A 74 -11.58 -0.11 21.55
N GLU A 75 -11.34 -0.01 22.86
CA GLU A 75 -11.89 1.00 23.75
C GLU A 75 -10.77 1.49 24.67
N ILE A 76 -10.70 2.81 24.88
CA ILE A 76 -9.76 3.43 25.81
C ILE A 76 -10.41 4.60 26.55
N GLU A 77 -10.08 4.76 27.84
CA GLU A 77 -10.52 5.89 28.64
C GLU A 77 -9.83 7.19 28.17
N THR A 78 -10.63 8.21 27.87
CA THR A 78 -10.16 9.51 27.38
C THR A 78 -11.01 10.62 28.02
N PRO A 79 -11.00 10.76 29.36
CA PRO A 79 -11.87 11.70 30.05
C PRO A 79 -11.54 13.13 29.65
N GLY A 80 -12.57 13.88 29.23
CA GLY A 80 -12.44 15.29 28.89
C GLY A 80 -11.61 15.55 27.64
N ILE A 81 -11.55 14.61 26.68
CA ILE A 81 -10.71 14.74 25.48
C ILE A 81 -11.23 15.81 24.52
N VAL A 82 -12.55 15.92 24.31
CA VAL A 82 -13.20 17.00 23.55
C VAL A 82 -13.72 18.11 24.47
N ASN A 83 -14.09 19.27 23.92
CA ASN A 83 -14.60 20.41 24.70
C ASN A 83 -15.64 21.23 23.91
N GLY A 84 -16.73 21.62 24.57
CA GLY A 84 -17.81 22.40 23.94
C GLY A 84 -17.54 23.91 23.84
N GLY A 85 -16.58 24.43 24.59
CA GLY A 85 -16.20 25.85 24.60
C GLY A 85 -15.05 26.21 23.67
N GLU A 86 -14.18 25.26 23.33
CA GLU A 86 -12.96 25.49 22.53
C GLU A 86 -12.75 24.43 21.44
N PHE A 87 -12.06 24.79 20.37
CA PHE A 87 -11.61 23.83 19.36
C PHE A 87 -10.45 23.01 19.90
N ARG A 88 -10.54 21.69 19.76
CA ARG A 88 -9.43 20.77 20.00
C ARG A 88 -9.09 20.00 18.73
N GLY A 89 -7.80 19.92 18.43
CA GLY A 89 -7.30 19.30 17.21
C GLY A 89 -6.99 17.82 17.39
N PHE A 90 -7.25 17.06 16.34
CA PHE A 90 -7.06 15.62 16.26
C PHE A 90 -6.62 15.22 14.86
N TRP A 91 -6.05 14.03 14.77
CA TRP A 91 -5.86 13.34 13.51
C TRP A 91 -6.41 11.92 13.60
N VAL A 92 -6.93 11.42 12.49
CA VAL A 92 -7.25 10.00 12.29
C VAL A 92 -6.42 9.52 11.11
N ARG A 93 -5.70 8.41 11.29
CA ARG A 93 -4.83 7.78 10.29
C ARG A 93 -5.31 6.37 9.98
N TRP A 94 -5.18 5.99 8.72
CA TRP A 94 -5.39 4.64 8.24
C TRP A 94 -4.27 4.29 7.26
N ASP A 95 -3.47 3.28 7.62
CA ASP A 95 -2.36 2.80 6.80
C ASP A 95 -2.09 1.32 7.11
N GLY A 96 -1.78 0.53 6.08
CA GLY A 96 -1.48 -0.90 6.25
C GLY A 96 -2.53 -1.70 7.03
N GLY A 97 -3.82 -1.32 6.95
CA GLY A 97 -4.92 -1.92 7.71
C GLY A 97 -5.02 -1.48 9.18
N VAL A 98 -4.16 -0.58 9.64
CA VAL A 98 -4.21 0.00 10.99
C VAL A 98 -5.00 1.31 10.97
N VAL A 99 -6.07 1.39 11.75
CA VAL A 99 -6.84 2.61 12.01
C VAL A 99 -6.44 3.17 13.37
N SER A 100 -6.05 4.43 13.44
CA SER A 100 -5.60 5.07 14.68
C SER A 100 -6.03 6.53 14.78
N ALA A 101 -6.12 7.04 16.00
CA ALA A 101 -6.41 8.45 16.25
C ALA A 101 -5.48 9.03 17.33
N GLY A 102 -5.12 10.30 17.16
CA GLY A 102 -4.23 11.05 18.06
C GLY A 102 -4.61 12.52 18.15
N ARG A 103 -3.94 13.25 19.05
CA ARG A 103 -4.16 14.70 19.22
C ARG A 103 -3.29 15.50 18.26
N GLU A 104 -3.75 16.70 17.91
CA GLU A 104 -2.95 17.66 17.15
C GLU A 104 -1.61 17.90 17.85
N GLY A 105 -0.51 17.82 17.09
CA GLY A 105 0.86 17.97 17.60
C GLY A 105 1.44 16.72 18.26
N GLU A 106 0.64 15.68 18.54
CA GLU A 106 1.14 14.40 19.08
C GLU A 106 1.39 13.41 17.95
N SER A 107 2.58 12.80 17.92
CA SER A 107 2.90 11.75 16.94
C SER A 107 2.34 10.38 17.31
N ILE A 108 2.14 10.14 18.61
CA ILE A 108 1.70 8.86 19.17
C ILE A 108 0.17 8.85 19.25
N PRO A 109 -0.53 7.83 18.68
CA PRO A 109 -1.98 7.73 18.81
C PRO A 109 -2.40 7.42 20.24
N PHE A 110 -3.55 7.95 20.67
CA PHE A 110 -4.18 7.51 21.92
C PHE A 110 -5.04 6.25 21.72
N ILE A 111 -5.41 5.91 20.49
CA ILE A 111 -6.16 4.70 20.15
C ILE A 111 -5.71 4.15 18.80
N SER A 112 -5.58 2.83 18.70
CA SER A 112 -5.15 2.15 17.48
C SER A 112 -5.75 0.75 17.40
N TRP A 113 -6.08 0.30 16.21
CA TRP A 113 -6.58 -1.05 15.94
C TRP A 113 -6.18 -1.50 14.54
N ALA A 114 -5.73 -2.75 14.41
CA ALA A 114 -5.42 -3.38 13.14
C ALA A 114 -6.61 -4.24 12.68
N ASP A 115 -7.16 -3.92 11.50
CA ASP A 115 -8.20 -4.70 10.87
C ASP A 115 -7.61 -5.93 10.18
N PRO A 116 -8.04 -7.16 10.50
CA PRO A 116 -7.63 -8.36 9.77
C PRO A 116 -8.15 -8.40 8.32
N GLU A 117 -9.24 -7.67 8.01
CA GLU A 117 -9.82 -7.62 6.66
C GLU A 117 -10.04 -6.15 6.23
N PRO A 118 -8.95 -5.39 6.01
CA PRO A 118 -9.05 -3.96 5.76
C PRO A 118 -9.69 -3.68 4.40
N PHE A 119 -10.38 -2.55 4.31
CA PHE A 119 -10.96 -2.05 3.07
C PHE A 119 -10.39 -0.67 2.70
N PRO A 120 -10.35 -0.31 1.40
CA PRO A 120 -9.92 1.02 0.96
C PRO A 120 -10.85 2.12 1.50
N VAL A 121 -10.29 3.19 2.07
CA VAL A 121 -11.07 4.35 2.52
C VAL A 121 -10.98 5.44 1.46
N GLY A 122 -12.14 5.88 0.94
CA GLY A 122 -12.25 6.97 -0.03
C GLY A 122 -12.99 8.19 0.50
N PHE A 123 -13.71 8.08 1.62
CA PHE A 123 -14.49 9.16 2.21
C PHE A 123 -14.38 9.19 3.73
N VAL A 124 -14.27 10.40 4.28
CA VAL A 124 -14.41 10.68 5.71
C VAL A 124 -15.77 11.33 5.94
N GLY A 125 -16.58 10.74 6.81
CA GLY A 125 -17.78 11.34 7.36
C GLY A 125 -17.53 11.90 8.74
N VAL A 126 -18.10 13.07 9.06
CA VAL A 126 -18.14 13.57 10.46
C VAL A 126 -19.57 13.81 10.89
N CYS A 127 -19.88 13.50 12.16
CA CYS A 127 -21.11 13.91 12.84
C CYS A 127 -20.88 14.02 14.35
N THR A 128 -21.87 14.55 15.06
CA THR A 128 -21.93 14.50 16.52
C THR A 128 -23.01 13.52 16.96
N GLY A 129 -22.79 12.83 18.08
CA GLY A 129 -23.77 11.90 18.64
C GLY A 129 -25.00 12.61 19.23
N TRP A 130 -25.93 11.81 19.75
CA TRP A 130 -27.14 12.31 20.41
C TRP A 130 -26.80 13.05 21.71
N GLY A 131 -27.33 14.26 21.89
CA GLY A 131 -27.05 15.16 23.01
C GLY A 131 -25.87 16.11 22.77
N ALA A 132 -25.33 16.19 21.55
CA ALA A 132 -24.23 17.08 21.20
C ALA A 132 -24.37 17.71 19.81
N THR A 133 -23.99 18.98 19.69
CA THR A 133 -23.77 19.67 18.42
C THR A 133 -22.29 19.97 18.25
N GLY A 134 -21.77 19.82 17.03
CA GLY A 134 -20.36 20.02 16.74
C GLY A 134 -20.10 21.14 15.76
N THR A 135 -19.03 21.92 15.99
CA THR A 135 -18.41 22.74 14.95
C THR A 135 -17.04 22.16 14.64
N TRP A 136 -16.76 21.94 13.36
CA TRP A 136 -15.57 21.26 12.87
C TRP A 136 -14.80 22.16 11.91
N LYS A 137 -13.48 21.99 11.92
CA LYS A 137 -12.52 22.58 10.98
C LYS A 137 -11.72 21.45 10.39
N ILE A 138 -11.95 21.13 9.12
CA ILE A 138 -11.26 20.03 8.44
C ILE A 138 -10.20 20.65 7.53
N GLU A 139 -8.94 20.23 7.67
CA GLU A 139 -7.85 20.79 6.87
C GLU A 139 -7.86 20.22 5.44
N GLU A 140 -7.78 21.10 4.44
CA GLU A 140 -7.64 20.79 3.02
C GLU A 140 -6.18 20.87 2.56
N ALA A 141 -5.89 20.27 1.40
CA ALA A 141 -4.59 20.22 0.74
C ALA A 141 -3.89 21.60 0.60
N GLU A 142 -2.61 21.72 0.99
CA GLU A 142 -1.83 22.96 0.80
C GLU A 142 -1.36 23.18 -0.66
N GLU A 143 -1.40 24.44 -1.11
CA GLU A 143 -0.80 24.88 -2.38
C GLU A 143 0.73 24.99 -2.24
N PHE A 144 1.47 24.37 -3.15
CA PHE A 144 2.94 24.45 -3.16
C PHE A 144 3.49 24.66 -4.58
N ASN A 145 4.70 25.22 -4.67
CA ASN A 145 5.33 25.53 -5.95
C ASN A 145 6.48 24.58 -6.28
N THR A 146 6.69 24.38 -7.58
CA THR A 146 7.89 23.73 -8.14
C THR A 146 8.67 24.75 -8.97
N PRO A 147 9.99 24.89 -8.76
CA PRO A 147 10.81 25.82 -9.54
C PRO A 147 11.01 25.30 -10.98
N ASP A 148 11.55 26.15 -11.83
CA ASP A 148 12.04 25.78 -13.16
C ASP A 148 13.34 24.98 -13.03
N LYS A 149 13.21 23.73 -12.60
CA LYS A 149 14.31 22.79 -12.36
C LYS A 149 13.78 21.37 -12.45
N LEU A 150 14.57 20.47 -13.02
CA LEU A 150 14.28 19.05 -13.10
C LEU A 150 14.46 18.34 -11.74
N GLU A 151 13.71 18.75 -10.73
CA GLU A 151 13.77 18.19 -9.38
C GLU A 151 12.38 17.77 -8.94
N TYR A 152 12.18 16.45 -8.77
CA TYR A 152 10.91 15.91 -8.31
C TYR A 152 10.72 16.11 -6.81
N LYS A 153 9.50 16.49 -6.44
CA LYS A 153 9.00 16.42 -5.08
C LYS A 153 8.12 15.18 -4.95
N PHE A 154 8.53 14.24 -4.10
CA PHE A 154 7.84 12.96 -3.92
C PHE A 154 6.83 12.98 -2.78
N GLY A 155 5.78 12.18 -2.92
CA GLY A 155 4.80 11.86 -1.88
C GLY A 155 4.31 10.42 -2.03
N PRO A 156 3.82 9.79 -0.94
CA PRO A 156 3.28 8.44 -1.00
C PRO A 156 1.92 8.43 -1.73
N VAL A 157 1.51 7.28 -2.25
CA VAL A 157 0.19 7.08 -2.82
C VAL A 157 -0.43 5.76 -2.36
N ALA A 158 -1.65 5.83 -1.84
CA ALA A 158 -2.33 4.71 -1.17
C ALA A 158 -3.48 4.10 -2.01
N ALA A 159 -3.74 4.66 -3.19
CA ALA A 159 -4.82 4.25 -4.08
C ALA A 159 -4.33 4.19 -5.52
N GLY A 160 -5.01 3.40 -6.37
CA GLY A 160 -4.75 3.33 -7.82
C GLY A 160 -5.13 4.60 -8.61
N SER A 161 -5.04 5.78 -7.98
CA SER A 161 -5.35 7.06 -8.61
C SER A 161 -4.71 8.25 -7.88
N LEU A 162 -4.37 9.29 -8.62
CA LEU A 162 -3.84 10.56 -8.14
C LEU A 162 -4.64 11.72 -8.77
N GLU A 163 -5.28 12.51 -7.91
CA GLU A 163 -5.95 13.75 -8.30
C GLU A 163 -5.07 14.95 -7.92
N PHE A 164 -4.88 15.87 -8.87
CA PHE A 164 -4.12 17.09 -8.64
C PHE A 164 -4.63 18.24 -9.49
N GLU A 165 -4.32 19.47 -9.04
CA GLU A 165 -4.48 20.68 -9.83
C GLU A 165 -3.11 21.31 -10.11
N TYR A 166 -2.96 21.81 -11.32
CA TYR A 166 -1.75 22.48 -11.78
C TYR A 166 -2.10 23.83 -12.42
N ARG A 167 -1.39 24.89 -12.01
CA ARG A 167 -1.39 26.19 -12.67
C ARG A 167 0.03 26.51 -13.12
N GLY A 168 0.22 26.64 -14.42
CA GLY A 168 1.52 26.89 -15.04
C GLY A 168 1.39 26.90 -16.56
N PRO A 169 2.41 27.41 -17.27
CA PRO A 169 2.32 27.63 -18.72
C PRO A 169 2.40 26.34 -19.54
N HIS A 170 3.17 25.33 -19.10
CA HIS A 170 3.43 24.05 -19.78
C HIS A 170 4.27 23.12 -18.88
N ASN A 171 4.63 21.94 -19.37
CA ASN A 171 5.55 20.98 -18.74
C ASN A 171 5.17 20.60 -17.30
N CYS A 172 3.92 20.21 -17.09
CA CYS A 172 3.49 19.56 -15.85
C CYS A 172 3.97 18.11 -15.87
N HIS A 173 4.96 17.77 -15.05
CA HIS A 173 5.50 16.41 -14.95
C HIS A 173 5.01 15.75 -13.68
N VAL A 174 4.41 14.58 -13.85
CA VAL A 174 4.06 13.67 -12.77
C VAL A 174 4.75 12.36 -13.01
N CYS A 175 5.23 11.70 -11.97
CA CYS A 175 5.74 10.35 -12.06
C CYS A 175 5.13 9.44 -11.01
N LEU A 176 5.16 8.14 -11.29
CA LEU A 176 4.76 7.07 -10.39
C LEU A 176 5.92 6.08 -10.26
N THR A 177 6.28 5.76 -9.02
CA THR A 177 7.48 4.98 -8.67
C THR A 177 7.22 3.99 -7.52
N PRO A 178 8.04 2.93 -7.38
CA PRO A 178 7.95 1.97 -6.28
C PRO A 178 8.61 2.47 -4.97
N ALA A 179 9.30 3.61 -4.99
CA ALA A 179 9.89 4.25 -3.81
C ALA A 179 9.96 5.79 -3.97
N PRO A 180 10.24 6.58 -2.90
CA PRO A 180 10.27 8.04 -2.94
C PRO A 180 11.56 8.58 -3.59
N GLY A 181 11.74 8.32 -4.88
CA GLY A 181 12.93 8.76 -5.61
C GLY A 181 12.85 8.58 -7.12
N GLU A 182 13.75 9.26 -7.83
CA GLU A 182 13.94 9.09 -9.28
C GLU A 182 14.65 7.77 -9.57
N MET A 183 13.88 6.71 -9.73
CA MET A 183 14.39 5.35 -9.96
C MET A 183 13.57 4.65 -11.02
N ASP A 184 14.15 3.61 -11.64
CA ASP A 184 13.43 2.73 -12.53
C ASP A 184 13.02 1.45 -11.76
N PRO A 185 11.84 0.86 -12.02
CA PRO A 185 10.88 1.28 -13.04
C PRO A 185 10.05 2.53 -12.63
N MET A 186 9.66 3.32 -13.64
CA MET A 186 8.97 4.61 -13.47
C MET A 186 8.01 4.88 -14.62
N TYR A 187 6.82 5.35 -14.30
CA TYR A 187 5.93 5.99 -15.28
C TYR A 187 6.11 7.49 -15.17
N GLU A 188 6.36 8.16 -16.29
CA GLU A 188 6.46 9.62 -16.37
C GLU A 188 5.34 10.12 -17.28
N PHE A 189 4.48 10.97 -16.72
CA PHE A 189 3.39 11.66 -17.37
C PHE A 189 3.82 13.11 -17.59
N ILE A 190 3.94 13.52 -18.84
CA ILE A 190 4.27 14.90 -19.19
C ILE A 190 3.02 15.49 -19.82
N LEU A 191 2.36 16.39 -19.10
CA LEU A 191 1.15 17.06 -19.55
C LEU A 191 1.47 18.46 -20.06
N GLY A 192 0.94 18.80 -21.23
CA GLY A 192 1.22 20.08 -21.89
C GLY A 192 2.72 20.30 -22.11
N GLY A 193 3.44 19.26 -22.50
CA GLY A 193 4.85 19.34 -22.88
C GLY A 193 5.07 20.08 -24.20
N TRP A 194 6.34 20.37 -24.51
CA TRP A 194 6.76 21.07 -25.74
C TRP A 194 5.95 22.34 -25.99
N GLU A 195 6.04 23.28 -25.05
CA GLU A 195 5.30 24.55 -25.12
C GLU A 195 3.78 24.37 -25.17
N ASN A 196 3.26 23.45 -24.34
CA ASN A 196 1.82 23.18 -24.22
C ASN A 196 1.17 22.63 -25.49
N THR A 197 1.91 21.89 -26.31
CA THR A 197 1.41 21.37 -27.60
C THR A 197 1.02 19.89 -27.53
N GLN A 198 1.63 19.10 -26.65
CA GLN A 198 1.39 17.65 -26.57
C GLN A 198 1.61 17.08 -25.17
N SER A 199 1.04 15.92 -24.91
CA SER A 199 1.20 15.16 -23.67
C SER A 199 1.72 13.75 -23.95
N VAL A 200 2.53 13.21 -23.05
CA VAL A 200 3.13 11.88 -23.23
C VAL A 200 3.09 11.02 -21.98
N ILE A 201 3.04 9.71 -22.18
CA ILE A 201 3.39 8.69 -21.18
C ILE A 201 4.72 8.09 -21.58
N ARG A 202 5.70 8.14 -20.69
CA ARG A 202 7.03 7.57 -20.85
C ARG A 202 7.29 6.52 -19.78
N HIS A 203 7.96 5.43 -20.15
CA HIS A 203 8.35 4.37 -19.23
C HIS A 203 9.88 4.36 -19.05
N CYS A 204 10.34 4.32 -17.81
CA CYS A 204 11.75 4.28 -17.39
C CYS A 204 12.64 5.36 -18.03
N ARG A 205 12.08 6.54 -18.32
CA ARG A 205 12.75 7.65 -19.04
C ARG A 205 13.35 7.26 -20.42
N GLN A 206 12.90 6.14 -20.99
CA GLN A 206 13.37 5.65 -22.28
C GLN A 206 12.55 6.21 -23.45
N LYS A 207 13.20 6.34 -24.61
CA LYS A 207 12.55 6.64 -25.89
C LYS A 207 12.43 5.34 -26.72
N PRO A 208 11.38 5.19 -27.55
CA PRO A 208 10.28 6.14 -27.77
C PRO A 208 9.30 6.22 -26.60
N ASP A 209 8.55 7.32 -26.52
CA ASP A 209 7.44 7.46 -25.57
C ASP A 209 6.37 6.39 -25.86
N LYS A 210 5.68 5.90 -24.83
CA LYS A 210 4.66 4.86 -24.98
C LYS A 210 3.36 5.42 -25.56
N VAL A 211 3.05 6.66 -25.22
CA VAL A 211 1.92 7.40 -25.76
C VAL A 211 2.35 8.84 -26.02
N THR A 212 1.90 9.38 -27.16
CA THR A 212 2.03 10.80 -27.50
C THR A 212 0.70 11.27 -28.07
N VAL A 213 0.10 12.29 -27.45
CA VAL A 213 -1.18 12.87 -27.85
C VAL A 213 -1.03 14.37 -28.04
N PRO A 214 -1.49 14.96 -29.17
CA PRO A 214 -1.59 16.41 -29.31
C PRO A 214 -2.58 16.98 -28.30
N THR A 215 -2.14 17.90 -27.46
CA THR A 215 -2.95 18.54 -26.40
C THR A 215 -2.65 20.04 -26.35
N PRO A 216 -2.94 20.79 -27.44
CA PRO A 216 -2.64 22.21 -27.52
C PRO A 216 -3.45 23.00 -26.48
N GLY A 217 -2.77 23.80 -25.66
CA GLY A 217 -3.46 24.67 -24.70
C GLY A 217 -4.01 23.96 -23.47
N LEU A 218 -3.53 22.73 -23.18
CA LEU A 218 -4.00 21.95 -22.03
C LEU A 218 -3.74 22.68 -20.70
N MET A 219 -2.57 23.29 -20.56
CA MET A 219 -2.14 24.05 -19.38
C MET A 219 -2.54 25.52 -19.45
N ASN A 220 -2.75 26.14 -18.29
CA ASN A 220 -3.09 27.56 -18.16
C ASN A 220 -2.23 28.20 -17.05
N PRO A 221 -1.49 29.30 -17.32
CA PRO A 221 -0.69 29.98 -16.31
C PRO A 221 -1.52 30.79 -15.30
N ASN A 222 -2.76 31.13 -15.62
CA ASN A 222 -3.63 31.99 -14.80
C ASN A 222 -4.65 31.20 -13.98
N GLU A 223 -4.98 29.98 -14.40
CA GLU A 223 -6.04 29.16 -13.79
C GLU A 223 -5.54 27.76 -13.48
N PHE A 224 -6.04 27.19 -12.38
CA PHE A 224 -5.80 25.80 -12.04
C PHE A 224 -6.55 24.88 -12.99
N ARG A 225 -5.81 23.94 -13.58
CA ARG A 225 -6.35 22.82 -14.36
C ARG A 225 -6.31 21.57 -13.50
N LYS A 226 -7.45 20.86 -13.46
CA LYS A 226 -7.64 19.67 -12.66
C LYS A 226 -7.38 18.42 -13.50
N PHE A 227 -6.65 17.46 -12.95
CA PHE A 227 -6.30 16.21 -13.62
C PHE A 227 -6.48 15.02 -12.68
N LEU A 228 -6.77 13.87 -13.28
CA LEU A 228 -6.83 12.59 -12.60
C LEU A 228 -5.97 11.58 -13.37
N ILE A 229 -5.01 10.97 -12.68
CA ILE A 229 -4.24 9.82 -13.19
C ILE A 229 -4.76 8.59 -12.47
N GLU A 230 -5.11 7.54 -13.18
CA GLU A 230 -5.55 6.25 -12.63
C GLU A 230 -4.60 5.16 -13.10
N TRP A 231 -4.24 4.23 -12.21
CA TRP A 231 -3.48 3.02 -12.53
C TRP A 231 -4.14 1.83 -11.87
N ARG A 232 -4.62 0.89 -12.68
CA ARG A 232 -5.21 -0.36 -12.20
C ARG A 232 -4.79 -1.50 -13.10
N CYS A 233 -4.17 -2.53 -12.53
CA CYS A 233 -3.75 -3.73 -13.26
C CYS A 233 -2.94 -3.39 -14.53
N GLY A 234 -1.96 -2.48 -14.41
CA GLY A 234 -1.12 -2.01 -15.53
C GLY A 234 -1.77 -1.05 -16.51
N ARG A 235 -3.08 -0.82 -16.44
CA ARG A 235 -3.75 0.21 -17.24
C ARG A 235 -3.58 1.59 -16.60
N LEU A 236 -2.86 2.47 -17.28
CA LEU A 236 -2.65 3.87 -16.92
C LEU A 236 -3.60 4.76 -17.74
N ILE A 237 -4.40 5.58 -17.08
CA ILE A 237 -5.34 6.51 -17.72
C ILE A 237 -5.10 7.90 -17.14
N VAL A 238 -4.99 8.90 -18.01
CA VAL A 238 -5.04 10.31 -17.60
C VAL A 238 -6.32 10.93 -18.10
N ARG A 239 -7.03 11.62 -17.22
CA ARG A 239 -8.29 12.29 -17.49
C ARG A 239 -8.24 13.77 -17.14
N ASP A 240 -9.06 14.54 -17.84
CA ASP A 240 -9.47 15.88 -17.40
C ASP A 240 -10.31 15.74 -16.12
N GLY A 241 -9.88 16.37 -15.04
CA GLY A 241 -10.50 16.25 -13.72
C GLY A 241 -11.80 17.06 -13.56
N SER A 242 -12.14 17.91 -14.55
CA SER A 242 -13.39 18.70 -14.55
C SER A 242 -14.53 17.95 -15.23
N ASN A 243 -14.25 17.25 -16.33
CA ASN A 243 -15.28 16.59 -17.15
C ASN A 243 -15.10 15.07 -17.30
N GLY A 244 -13.99 14.49 -16.81
CA GLY A 244 -13.71 13.06 -16.83
C GLY A 244 -13.23 12.50 -18.19
N ALA A 245 -13.06 13.35 -19.22
CA ALA A 245 -12.63 12.93 -20.54
C ALA A 245 -11.22 12.34 -20.50
N VAL A 246 -11.02 11.23 -21.22
CA VAL A 246 -9.69 10.58 -21.33
C VAL A 246 -8.80 11.45 -22.21
N ILE A 247 -7.63 11.82 -21.69
CA ILE A 247 -6.59 12.56 -22.40
C ILE A 247 -5.62 11.56 -23.05
N MET A 248 -5.16 10.58 -22.29
CA MET A 248 -4.23 9.56 -22.76
C MET A 248 -4.36 8.28 -21.94
N GLU A 249 -4.09 7.15 -22.58
CA GLU A 249 -4.24 5.83 -21.99
C GLU A 249 -3.13 4.91 -22.51
N TRP A 250 -2.56 4.11 -21.62
CA TRP A 250 -1.59 3.07 -21.95
C TRP A 250 -1.79 1.87 -21.04
N VAL A 251 -1.45 0.68 -21.54
CA VAL A 251 -1.41 -0.55 -20.74
C VAL A 251 0.03 -1.04 -20.72
N ASP A 252 0.63 -1.06 -19.53
CA ASP A 252 1.93 -1.69 -19.33
C ASP A 252 1.76 -3.21 -19.35
N PRO A 253 2.43 -3.94 -20.25
CA PRO A 253 2.42 -5.41 -20.22
C PRO A 253 3.12 -6.01 -18.99
N THR A 254 3.97 -5.25 -18.29
CA THR A 254 4.74 -5.73 -17.12
C THR A 254 4.68 -4.69 -15.99
N PRO A 255 3.50 -4.49 -15.37
CA PRO A 255 3.33 -3.39 -14.43
C PRO A 255 4.09 -3.64 -13.12
N PHE A 256 4.59 -2.55 -12.54
CA PHE A 256 5.25 -2.56 -11.23
C PHE A 256 4.37 -1.91 -10.14
N PRO A 257 4.60 -2.25 -8.85
CA PRO A 257 3.88 -1.63 -7.74
C PRO A 257 4.20 -0.14 -7.64
N VAL A 258 3.16 0.69 -7.63
CA VAL A 258 3.28 2.13 -7.44
C VAL A 258 2.96 2.44 -5.99
N THR A 259 3.95 2.95 -5.25
CA THR A 259 3.81 3.34 -3.84
C THR A 259 4.00 4.84 -3.65
N HIS A 260 4.60 5.52 -4.63
CA HIS A 260 4.89 6.94 -4.59
C HIS A 260 4.54 7.62 -5.90
N PHE A 261 4.21 8.90 -5.80
CA PHE A 261 4.21 9.81 -6.92
C PHE A 261 5.30 10.86 -6.75
N GLY A 262 5.73 11.47 -7.84
CA GLY A 262 6.57 12.67 -7.82
C GLY A 262 6.01 13.73 -8.74
N VAL A 263 6.16 15.00 -8.38
CA VAL A 263 5.78 16.13 -9.24
C VAL A 263 6.90 17.13 -9.44
N ARG A 264 6.98 17.71 -10.64
CA ARG A 264 7.91 18.80 -10.97
C ARG A 264 7.38 19.62 -12.15
N SER A 265 7.92 20.82 -12.32
CA SER A 265 7.81 21.53 -13.60
C SER A 265 9.05 21.26 -14.44
N GLY A 266 8.87 20.97 -15.72
CA GLY A 266 9.99 20.82 -16.66
C GLY A 266 10.63 22.16 -17.03
N TYR A 267 11.73 22.12 -17.79
CA TYR A 267 12.48 23.32 -18.20
C TYR A 267 11.58 24.40 -18.83
N GLY A 268 11.80 25.65 -18.43
CA GLY A 268 11.08 26.83 -18.89
C GLY A 268 9.70 27.03 -18.24
N ALA A 269 9.31 26.19 -17.28
CA ALA A 269 8.02 26.30 -16.60
C ALA A 269 8.18 26.44 -15.08
N ARG A 270 7.29 27.24 -14.48
CA ARG A 270 7.04 27.26 -13.03
C ARG A 270 5.61 26.84 -12.80
N GLY A 271 5.42 25.89 -11.89
CA GLY A 271 4.12 25.31 -11.59
C GLY A 271 3.72 25.53 -10.15
N SER A 272 2.50 26.01 -9.96
CA SER A 272 1.77 25.95 -8.69
C SER A 272 0.90 24.70 -8.70
N TRP A 273 0.97 23.94 -7.62
CA TRP A 273 0.30 22.65 -7.46
C TRP A 273 -0.65 22.70 -6.29
N ARG A 274 -1.81 22.09 -6.44
CA ARG A 274 -2.64 21.64 -5.33
C ARG A 274 -2.78 20.14 -5.47
N ILE A 275 -2.06 19.43 -4.62
CA ILE A 275 -2.13 17.98 -4.57
C ILE A 275 -2.58 17.66 -3.17
N ARG A 276 -3.62 16.82 -3.05
CA ARG A 276 -4.20 16.41 -1.76
C ARG A 276 -3.26 15.59 -0.85
N HIS A 277 -1.95 15.65 -1.09
CA HIS A 277 -0.92 14.77 -0.55
C HIS A 277 0.38 15.48 -0.11
N PHE A 278 0.54 16.81 -0.24
CA PHE A 278 1.81 17.45 0.12
C PHE A 278 1.78 18.04 1.54
N TYR A 279 2.65 17.55 2.42
CA TYR A 279 3.07 18.23 3.66
C TYR A 279 4.54 18.64 3.51
N SER A 280 4.86 19.90 3.80
CA SER A 280 6.26 20.33 3.98
C SER A 280 6.62 20.24 5.47
N GLY A 281 7.49 19.31 5.84
CA GLY A 281 8.04 19.26 7.19
C GLY A 281 9.27 18.36 7.24
N GLY A 282 10.46 18.97 7.19
CA GLY A 282 11.72 18.25 7.32
C GLY A 282 11.90 17.70 8.73
N ALA A 283 11.80 16.39 8.89
CA ALA A 283 12.38 15.67 10.01
C ALA A 283 12.82 14.27 9.53
N THR A 284 14.12 14.07 9.46
CA THR A 284 14.75 12.75 9.21
C THR A 284 14.49 11.85 10.40
N LEU A 285 13.83 10.70 10.19
CA LEU A 285 13.68 9.65 11.19
C LEU A 285 14.83 8.64 11.05
N THR A 286 15.65 8.54 12.08
CA THR A 286 16.65 7.47 12.26
C THR A 286 16.00 6.27 12.96
N PRO A 287 16.18 5.02 12.48
CA PRO A 287 15.78 3.84 13.22
C PRO A 287 16.83 3.49 14.27
N SER A 288 16.43 3.34 15.53
CA SER A 288 17.23 2.66 16.57
C SER A 288 16.46 1.45 17.08
N ALA A 289 16.83 0.26 16.59
CA ALA A 289 16.49 -1.01 17.23
C ALA A 289 17.73 -1.50 18.03
N PRO A 290 17.54 -2.06 19.24
CA PRO A 290 18.64 -2.56 20.06
C PRO A 290 19.11 -3.95 19.60
N THR A 291 20.40 -4.20 19.82
CA THR A 291 21.20 -5.36 19.40
C THR A 291 20.85 -6.64 20.18
N ALA A 292 20.73 -7.77 19.47
CA ALA A 292 20.74 -9.12 20.04
C ALA A 292 22.02 -9.88 19.65
N ALA A 293 22.47 -10.76 20.55
CA ALA A 293 23.81 -11.34 20.62
C ALA A 293 23.96 -12.72 19.91
N ALA A 294 25.22 -13.08 19.71
CA ALA A 294 25.83 -14.14 18.88
C ALA A 294 25.34 -15.60 19.07
N LEU A 295 24.96 -16.26 17.96
CA LEU A 295 25.68 -17.26 17.11
C LEU A 295 25.82 -18.69 17.66
N TYR A 296 25.36 -19.65 16.85
CA TYR A 296 25.92 -21.00 16.78
C TYR A 296 26.02 -21.46 15.31
N SER A 297 27.18 -22.01 14.91
CA SER A 297 27.51 -22.39 13.54
C SER A 297 27.37 -23.90 13.29
N PRO A 298 27.00 -24.36 12.07
CA PRO A 298 27.01 -25.78 11.72
C PRO A 298 28.31 -26.20 10.99
N PRO A 299 28.75 -27.48 11.08
CA PRO A 299 29.89 -27.99 10.32
C PRO A 299 29.53 -28.55 8.93
N ALA A 300 30.59 -28.73 8.15
CA ALA A 300 30.60 -28.80 6.69
C ALA A 300 30.48 -30.20 6.07
N GLY A 301 29.93 -30.20 4.85
CA GLY A 301 30.28 -31.15 3.79
C GLY A 301 29.08 -31.71 3.05
N TYR A 302 28.79 -31.19 1.85
CA TYR A 302 28.62 -32.06 0.67
C TYR A 302 28.74 -31.24 -0.65
N PRO A 303 29.48 -31.74 -1.67
CA PRO A 303 29.67 -31.09 -2.97
C PRO A 303 28.66 -31.58 -4.02
N GLY A 304 28.37 -30.74 -5.02
CA GLY A 304 27.26 -30.87 -5.97
C GLY A 304 27.50 -31.65 -7.27
N GLY A 305 26.53 -31.49 -8.19
CA GLY A 305 26.73 -31.64 -9.64
C GLY A 305 25.79 -32.59 -10.43
N ALA A 306 24.53 -32.16 -10.67
CA ALA A 306 23.72 -32.26 -11.91
C ALA A 306 23.38 -33.64 -12.56
N PRO A 307 22.53 -33.71 -13.62
CA PRO A 307 21.08 -33.47 -13.65
C PRO A 307 20.28 -34.62 -14.35
N ALA A 308 18.99 -34.88 -14.04
CA ALA A 308 18.07 -35.62 -14.94
C ALA A 308 16.60 -35.71 -14.45
N VAL A 309 15.68 -35.41 -15.39
CA VAL A 309 14.31 -35.95 -15.60
C VAL A 309 13.31 -35.91 -14.43
N ALA A 310 12.22 -35.15 -14.64
CA ALA A 310 11.07 -35.06 -13.73
C ALA A 310 10.31 -36.41 -13.60
N PRO A 311 10.04 -36.90 -12.38
CA PRO A 311 9.16 -38.04 -12.18
C PRO A 311 7.73 -37.60 -11.88
N SER A 312 6.82 -37.97 -12.76
CA SER A 312 5.40 -38.12 -12.45
C SER A 312 5.24 -39.17 -11.34
N GLY A 313 4.77 -38.75 -10.16
CA GLY A 313 4.44 -39.63 -9.03
C GLY A 313 5.52 -39.78 -7.95
N GLY A 314 6.60 -38.99 -8.00
CA GLY A 314 7.66 -39.00 -6.98
C GLY A 314 7.39 -38.08 -5.80
N SER A 315 7.97 -38.41 -4.64
CA SER A 315 8.13 -37.51 -3.49
C SER A 315 8.59 -36.12 -3.96
N ALA A 316 8.04 -35.05 -3.39
CA ALA A 316 8.42 -33.69 -3.76
C ALA A 316 9.94 -33.46 -3.55
N VAL A 317 10.61 -32.90 -4.56
CA VAL A 317 12.06 -32.62 -4.57
C VAL A 317 12.32 -31.16 -4.93
N TRP A 318 13.31 -30.54 -4.30
CA TRP A 318 13.80 -29.21 -4.66
C TRP A 318 14.87 -29.31 -5.75
N MET A 319 14.68 -28.62 -6.87
CA MET A 319 15.64 -28.58 -7.98
C MET A 319 16.16 -27.17 -8.22
N ASP A 320 17.48 -27.02 -8.32
CA ASP A 320 18.13 -25.74 -8.62
C ASP A 320 17.71 -25.21 -9.99
N ALA A 321 17.44 -23.91 -10.04
CA ALA A 321 17.09 -23.17 -11.24
C ALA A 321 17.58 -21.72 -11.10
N SER A 322 17.63 -21.01 -12.21
CA SER A 322 18.05 -19.61 -12.22
C SER A 322 17.44 -18.85 -13.39
N SER A 323 17.49 -17.52 -13.31
CA SER A 323 17.17 -16.61 -14.43
C SER A 323 15.80 -16.87 -15.08
N GLY A 324 14.77 -17.14 -14.26
CA GLY A 324 13.40 -17.35 -14.72
C GLY A 324 13.10 -18.74 -15.29
N GLN A 325 14.09 -19.63 -15.33
CA GLN A 325 13.89 -20.99 -15.83
C GLN A 325 12.90 -21.75 -14.95
N VAL A 326 11.97 -22.46 -15.60
CA VAL A 326 11.04 -23.39 -14.98
C VAL A 326 11.47 -24.80 -15.33
N VAL A 327 11.65 -25.65 -14.32
CA VAL A 327 11.96 -27.06 -14.52
C VAL A 327 10.66 -27.85 -14.81
N PRO A 328 10.69 -28.88 -15.68
CA PRO A 328 9.52 -29.71 -15.94
C PRO A 328 8.96 -30.33 -14.65
N GLY A 329 7.63 -30.26 -14.47
CA GLY A 329 6.96 -30.78 -13.28
C GLY A 329 6.99 -29.87 -12.05
N ALA A 330 7.43 -28.61 -12.18
CA ALA A 330 7.37 -27.62 -11.12
C ALA A 330 5.95 -27.42 -10.59
N VAL A 331 5.81 -27.36 -9.27
CA VAL A 331 4.53 -27.18 -8.59
C VAL A 331 4.07 -25.74 -8.75
N VAL A 332 2.86 -25.57 -9.29
CA VAL A 332 2.18 -24.27 -9.37
C VAL A 332 1.56 -23.99 -8.00
N GLY A 333 2.13 -23.00 -7.31
CA GLY A 333 1.70 -22.57 -5.98
C GLY A 333 0.51 -21.61 -6.01
N GLY A 334 0.31 -20.94 -7.14
CA GLY A 334 -0.84 -20.10 -7.39
C GLY A 334 -0.74 -19.36 -8.71
N GLN A 335 -1.35 -18.19 -8.77
CA GLN A 335 -1.48 -17.42 -10.00
C GLN A 335 -1.47 -15.94 -9.67
N ASP A 336 -0.73 -15.16 -10.44
CA ASP A 336 -0.68 -13.72 -10.33
C ASP A 336 -1.98 -13.06 -10.82
N CYS A 337 -2.21 -11.80 -10.46
CA CYS A 337 -3.39 -11.05 -10.91
C CYS A 337 -3.43 -10.84 -12.44
N SER A 338 -2.27 -10.91 -13.12
CA SER A 338 -2.14 -10.94 -14.57
C SER A 338 -2.62 -12.25 -15.21
N GLY A 339 -2.81 -13.31 -14.41
CA GLY A 339 -3.07 -14.68 -14.87
C GLY A 339 -1.80 -15.51 -15.07
N GLU A 340 -0.59 -14.97 -14.83
CA GLU A 340 0.66 -15.72 -14.91
C GLU A 340 0.74 -16.79 -13.79
N PRO A 341 1.09 -18.05 -14.08
CA PRO A 341 1.29 -19.06 -13.05
C PRO A 341 2.51 -18.74 -12.17
N LEU A 342 2.34 -18.85 -10.86
CA LEU A 342 3.40 -18.68 -9.87
C LEU A 342 3.86 -20.05 -9.37
N TYR A 343 5.16 -20.33 -9.45
CA TYR A 343 5.72 -21.62 -9.04
C TYR A 343 6.28 -21.54 -7.62
N VAL A 344 6.13 -22.65 -6.88
CA VAL A 344 6.70 -22.78 -5.54
C VAL A 344 8.22 -22.78 -5.64
N ALA A 345 8.84 -21.74 -5.07
CA ALA A 345 10.28 -21.59 -5.05
C ALA A 345 10.80 -21.46 -3.62
N ARG A 346 12.10 -21.67 -3.42
CA ARG A 346 12.83 -21.22 -2.24
C ARG A 346 14.20 -20.71 -2.61
N ALA A 347 14.75 -19.81 -1.81
CA ALA A 347 16.09 -19.28 -2.05
C ALA A 347 16.79 -18.89 -0.73
N GLN A 348 18.13 -18.87 -0.78
CA GLN A 348 18.94 -18.45 0.34
C GLN A 348 18.95 -16.92 0.49
N HIS A 349 18.76 -16.42 1.71
CA HIS A 349 18.88 -15.02 2.04
C HIS A 349 19.22 -14.83 3.52
N GLU A 350 20.23 -14.02 3.84
CA GLU A 350 20.67 -13.73 5.22
C GLU A 350 20.82 -14.96 6.13
N GLY A 351 21.34 -16.06 5.58
CA GLY A 351 21.54 -17.31 6.34
C GLY A 351 20.29 -18.21 6.44
N ALA A 352 19.11 -17.73 6.00
CA ALA A 352 17.87 -18.50 5.95
C ALA A 352 17.59 -19.07 4.56
N MET A 353 16.98 -20.26 4.50
CA MET A 353 16.42 -20.85 3.29
C MET A 353 14.93 -20.58 3.27
N LEU A 354 14.48 -19.67 2.40
CA LEU A 354 13.16 -19.07 2.50
C LEU A 354 12.25 -19.52 1.35
N PRO A 355 11.07 -20.10 1.65
CA PRO A 355 10.02 -20.32 0.67
C PRO A 355 9.47 -19.01 0.10
N GLY A 356 9.05 -19.05 -1.17
CA GLY A 356 8.55 -17.91 -1.90
C GLY A 356 7.92 -18.32 -3.22
N LYS A 357 7.99 -17.43 -4.21
CA LYS A 357 7.36 -17.60 -5.53
C LYS A 357 8.37 -17.35 -6.66
N LEU A 358 8.32 -18.13 -7.73
CA LEU A 358 8.95 -17.76 -8.99
C LEU A 358 7.95 -17.02 -9.87
N VAL A 359 8.37 -15.85 -10.37
CA VAL A 359 7.67 -15.11 -11.43
C VAL A 359 8.52 -15.22 -12.69
N THR A 360 8.03 -15.97 -13.69
CA THR A 360 8.84 -16.31 -14.86
C THR A 360 9.12 -15.10 -15.74
N SER A 361 8.13 -14.22 -15.89
CA SER A 361 8.23 -12.97 -16.65
C SER A 361 9.24 -11.98 -16.05
N HIS A 362 9.46 -12.02 -14.73
CA HIS A 362 10.45 -11.18 -14.03
C HIS A 362 11.85 -11.78 -14.03
N GLY A 363 11.98 -13.07 -14.34
CA GLY A 363 13.27 -13.76 -14.40
C GLY A 363 13.88 -14.10 -13.04
N CYS A 364 13.12 -14.04 -11.94
CA CYS A 364 13.64 -14.28 -10.59
C CYS A 364 12.59 -14.86 -9.62
N ALA A 365 13.08 -15.51 -8.57
CA ALA A 365 12.26 -15.90 -7.44
C ALA A 365 12.23 -14.80 -6.39
N TYR A 366 11.10 -14.61 -5.74
CA TYR A 366 10.93 -13.65 -4.67
C TYR A 366 10.76 -14.37 -3.35
N VAL A 367 11.52 -13.94 -2.33
CA VAL A 367 11.42 -14.48 -0.96
C VAL A 367 11.15 -13.35 0.04
N PRO A 368 10.29 -13.57 1.05
CA PRO A 368 9.97 -12.57 2.06
C PRO A 368 10.95 -12.62 3.24
N TRP A 369 11.56 -11.47 3.58
CA TRP A 369 12.43 -11.36 4.75
C TRP A 369 12.61 -9.91 5.23
N GLY A 370 12.59 -9.71 6.55
CA GLY A 370 12.92 -8.43 7.18
C GLY A 370 11.99 -7.28 6.79
N GLY A 371 10.72 -7.57 6.48
CA GLY A 371 9.74 -6.59 6.01
C GLY A 371 9.81 -6.30 4.50
N GLN A 372 10.68 -6.96 3.74
CA GLN A 372 10.86 -6.72 2.31
C GLN A 372 10.73 -7.99 1.45
N GLU A 373 10.37 -7.80 0.18
CA GLU A 373 10.41 -8.83 -0.86
C GLU A 373 11.77 -8.79 -1.57
N HIS A 374 12.47 -9.91 -1.60
CA HIS A 374 13.82 -10.01 -2.15
C HIS A 374 13.86 -10.85 -3.42
N GLY A 375 14.24 -10.24 -4.53
CA GLY A 375 14.46 -10.94 -5.80
C GLY A 375 15.77 -11.73 -5.80
N LYS A 376 15.70 -13.00 -6.21
CA LYS A 376 16.81 -13.95 -6.26
C LYS A 376 16.91 -14.55 -7.66
N GLY A 377 18.05 -14.31 -8.30
CA GLY A 377 18.36 -14.87 -9.61
C GLY A 377 18.66 -16.37 -9.58
N GLU A 378 19.08 -16.89 -8.43
CA GLU A 378 19.34 -18.31 -8.15
C GLU A 378 18.37 -18.79 -7.07
N TYR A 379 17.70 -19.91 -7.33
CA TYR A 379 16.64 -20.44 -6.48
C TYR A 379 16.44 -21.94 -6.71
N GLN A 380 15.62 -22.56 -5.88
CA GLN A 380 15.18 -23.94 -6.05
C GLN A 380 13.68 -23.97 -6.30
N LEU A 381 13.23 -24.79 -7.25
CA LEU A 381 11.83 -25.05 -7.54
C LEU A 381 11.39 -26.38 -6.94
N LEU A 382 10.19 -26.40 -6.37
CA LEU A 382 9.59 -27.63 -5.91
C LEU A 382 9.04 -28.41 -7.12
N VAL A 383 9.43 -29.67 -7.27
CA VAL A 383 9.01 -30.56 -8.36
C VAL A 383 8.45 -31.85 -7.80
N GLY A 384 7.32 -32.29 -8.34
CA GLY A 384 6.62 -33.48 -7.86
C GLY A 384 5.85 -33.26 -6.55
N GLY A 385 5.40 -34.34 -5.92
CA GLY A 385 4.53 -34.30 -4.73
C GLY A 385 3.05 -34.03 -5.01
N SER A 386 2.22 -34.11 -3.96
CA SER A 386 0.82 -33.71 -4.04
C SER A 386 0.67 -32.19 -3.95
N ASN A 387 -0.05 -31.57 -4.88
CA ASN A 387 -0.41 -30.14 -4.81
C ASN A 387 -1.64 -29.94 -3.90
N ASN A 388 -1.57 -30.48 -2.68
CA ASN A 388 -2.67 -30.46 -1.71
C ASN A 388 -2.47 -29.34 -0.69
N TRP A 389 -3.43 -28.44 -0.58
CA TRP A 389 -3.36 -27.25 0.26
C TRP A 389 -4.47 -27.29 1.30
N VAL A 390 -4.11 -27.07 2.56
CA VAL A 390 -5.04 -27.12 3.69
C VAL A 390 -5.11 -25.75 4.37
N PRO A 391 -6.30 -25.19 4.58
CA PRO A 391 -6.45 -23.92 5.29
C PRO A 391 -6.08 -24.07 6.77
N VAL A 392 -5.28 -23.12 7.27
CA VAL A 392 -4.71 -23.07 8.62
C VAL A 392 -4.77 -21.63 9.11
N SER A 393 -4.90 -21.45 10.42
CA SER A 393 -4.77 -20.15 11.06
C SER A 393 -3.81 -20.18 12.25
N GLY A 394 -3.06 -19.09 12.43
CA GLY A 394 -2.10 -18.94 13.51
C GLY A 394 -0.90 -19.89 13.40
N SER A 395 -0.44 -20.40 14.55
CA SER A 395 0.73 -21.27 14.69
C SER A 395 0.43 -22.77 14.60
N ASN A 396 -0.82 -23.18 14.34
CA ASN A 396 -1.25 -24.57 14.43
C ASN A 396 -1.00 -25.35 13.12
N ILE A 397 0.27 -25.68 12.85
CA ILE A 397 0.67 -26.40 11.63
C ILE A 397 0.20 -27.87 11.68
N PRO A 398 -0.61 -28.33 10.72
CA PRO A 398 -1.07 -29.72 10.66
C PRO A 398 0.10 -30.71 10.53
N PRO A 399 0.03 -31.88 11.20
CA PRO A 399 0.98 -32.96 10.96
C PRO A 399 0.99 -33.36 9.48
N GLY A 400 2.19 -33.42 8.88
CA GLY A 400 2.36 -33.71 7.44
C GLY A 400 2.46 -32.47 6.54
N ALA A 401 2.51 -31.26 7.10
CA ALA A 401 2.88 -30.06 6.35
C ALA A 401 4.28 -30.21 5.73
N PHE A 402 4.42 -29.79 4.48
CA PHE A 402 5.67 -29.93 3.73
C PHE A 402 6.69 -28.86 4.17
N PRO A 403 7.88 -29.25 4.69
CA PRO A 403 8.90 -28.29 5.09
C PRO A 403 9.49 -27.58 3.87
N GLY A 404 9.39 -26.26 3.86
CA GLY A 404 9.83 -25.41 2.76
C GLY A 404 11.26 -24.92 2.89
N GLY A 405 11.73 -24.76 4.12
CA GLY A 405 13.05 -24.19 4.39
C GLY A 405 13.30 -24.05 5.89
N GLU A 406 14.22 -23.16 6.25
CA GLU A 406 14.69 -22.98 7.61
C GLU A 406 15.08 -21.52 7.82
N SER A 407 14.71 -20.93 8.97
CA SER A 407 15.08 -19.57 9.33
C SER A 407 16.57 -19.46 9.64
N GLU A 408 17.04 -18.23 9.80
CA GLU A 408 18.41 -17.91 10.24
C GLU A 408 18.76 -18.53 11.61
N ASP A 409 17.76 -18.78 12.45
CA ASP A 409 17.89 -19.37 13.80
C ASP A 409 17.67 -20.89 13.82
N GLY A 410 17.47 -21.51 12.66
CA GLY A 410 17.23 -22.95 12.55
C GLY A 410 15.77 -23.39 12.71
N GLU A 411 14.83 -22.44 12.73
CA GLU A 411 13.41 -22.76 12.83
C GLU A 411 12.91 -23.35 11.49
N PRO A 412 12.24 -24.52 11.48
CA PRO A 412 11.66 -25.05 10.26
C PRO A 412 10.55 -24.15 9.73
N LEU A 413 10.68 -23.74 8.46
CA LEU A 413 9.69 -22.95 7.75
C LEU A 413 8.87 -23.85 6.82
N PHE A 414 7.57 -23.60 6.73
CA PHE A 414 6.67 -24.33 5.85
C PHE A 414 6.27 -23.49 4.64
N ILE A 415 5.72 -24.13 3.61
CA ILE A 415 5.22 -23.43 2.42
C ILE A 415 3.77 -23.09 2.66
N GLY A 416 3.48 -21.79 2.72
CA GLY A 416 2.12 -21.28 2.76
C GLY A 416 1.75 -20.59 1.45
N ARG A 417 0.46 -20.43 1.21
CA ARG A 417 -0.06 -19.51 0.19
C ARG A 417 -1.23 -18.70 0.74
N VAL A 418 -1.36 -17.50 0.19
CA VAL A 418 -2.42 -16.55 0.55
C VAL A 418 -3.01 -15.97 -0.73
N ARG A 419 -4.32 -15.72 -0.71
CA ARG A 419 -4.99 -14.93 -1.73
C ARG A 419 -4.95 -13.44 -1.33
N HIS A 420 -4.22 -12.63 -2.08
CA HIS A 420 -4.04 -11.20 -1.80
C HIS A 420 -4.09 -10.40 -3.10
N GLU A 421 -4.90 -9.34 -3.14
CA GLU A 421 -5.07 -8.42 -4.29
C GLU A 421 -5.27 -9.11 -5.66
N GLY A 422 -6.05 -10.20 -5.67
CA GLY A 422 -6.34 -10.94 -6.91
C GLY A 422 -5.24 -11.93 -7.33
N SER A 423 -4.11 -11.96 -6.62
CA SER A 423 -3.06 -12.98 -6.75
C SER A 423 -3.23 -14.07 -5.69
N THR A 424 -2.92 -15.31 -6.05
CA THR A 424 -2.69 -16.41 -5.09
C THR A 424 -1.21 -16.69 -5.09
N THR A 425 -0.52 -16.38 -3.99
CA THR A 425 0.95 -16.37 -3.96
C THR A 425 1.49 -17.14 -2.77
N THR A 426 2.65 -17.77 -2.97
CA THR A 426 3.34 -18.58 -1.97
C THR A 426 4.37 -17.80 -1.19
N GLY A 427 4.63 -18.25 0.03
CA GLY A 427 5.55 -17.62 0.96
C GLY A 427 5.96 -18.55 2.11
N LYS A 428 6.64 -18.00 3.10
CA LYS A 428 7.13 -18.75 4.27
C LYS A 428 6.11 -18.71 5.39
N VAL A 429 5.78 -19.86 5.93
CA VAL A 429 5.04 -19.98 7.19
C VAL A 429 6.07 -20.14 8.29
N GLN A 430 6.04 -19.22 9.26
CA GLN A 430 6.91 -19.25 10.42
C GLN A 430 6.08 -19.58 11.67
N PRO A 431 6.13 -20.82 12.17
CA PRO A 431 5.28 -21.28 13.27
C PRO A 431 5.37 -20.41 14.52
N SER A 432 6.57 -19.97 14.90
CA SER A 432 6.82 -19.13 16.08
C SER A 432 6.13 -17.76 16.00
N HIS A 433 5.99 -17.20 14.80
CA HIS A 433 5.30 -15.94 14.56
C HIS A 433 3.79 -16.14 14.32
N GLY A 434 3.38 -17.37 14.00
CA GLY A 434 1.99 -17.74 13.76
C GLY A 434 1.40 -17.11 12.49
N VAL A 435 2.22 -16.80 11.49
CA VAL A 435 1.79 -16.18 10.24
C VAL A 435 2.48 -16.79 9.03
N CYS A 436 1.83 -16.69 7.87
CA CYS A 436 2.41 -16.86 6.55
C CYS A 436 2.86 -15.50 6.02
N TYR A 437 4.16 -15.33 5.81
CA TYR A 437 4.72 -14.19 5.12
C TYR A 437 4.78 -14.45 3.63
N ILE A 438 4.15 -13.60 2.81
CA ILE A 438 4.27 -13.63 1.36
C ILE A 438 5.12 -12.46 0.86
N PRO A 439 5.93 -12.66 -0.18
CA PRO A 439 6.56 -11.57 -0.91
C PRO A 439 5.52 -10.96 -1.86
N PHE A 440 5.22 -9.67 -1.72
CA PHE A 440 4.27 -8.99 -2.61
C PHE A 440 4.53 -7.47 -2.65
N GLY A 441 4.55 -6.90 -3.86
CA GLY A 441 4.65 -5.44 -4.05
C GLY A 441 5.92 -4.81 -3.47
N GLY A 442 7.03 -5.55 -3.39
CA GLY A 442 8.28 -5.09 -2.77
C GLY A 442 8.35 -5.28 -1.25
N GLN A 443 7.29 -5.80 -0.61
CA GLN A 443 7.19 -5.97 0.84
C GLN A 443 7.03 -7.43 1.25
N GLU A 444 7.43 -7.72 2.48
CA GLU A 444 7.04 -8.95 3.18
C GLU A 444 5.74 -8.66 3.94
N LEU A 445 4.66 -9.35 3.56
CA LEU A 445 3.34 -9.17 4.16
C LEU A 445 2.97 -10.44 4.94
N GLY A 446 2.67 -10.30 6.24
CA GLY A 446 2.32 -11.40 7.13
C GLY A 446 0.80 -11.59 7.25
N PHE A 447 0.33 -12.83 7.10
CA PHE A 447 -1.08 -13.19 7.18
C PHE A 447 -1.30 -14.32 8.21
N PRO A 448 -2.21 -14.15 9.19
CA PRO A 448 -2.50 -15.18 10.18
C PRO A 448 -3.32 -16.34 9.61
N ASP A 449 -4.09 -16.11 8.54
CA ASP A 449 -4.89 -17.12 7.84
C ASP A 449 -4.26 -17.41 6.48
N TYR A 450 -3.99 -18.68 6.20
CA TYR A 450 -3.28 -19.12 4.99
C TYR A 450 -3.62 -20.57 4.67
N GLU A 451 -3.22 -21.05 3.50
CA GLU A 451 -3.21 -22.47 3.20
C GLU A 451 -1.78 -22.99 3.25
N VAL A 452 -1.55 -24.15 3.89
CA VAL A 452 -0.23 -24.80 3.95
C VAL A 452 -0.18 -25.96 2.97
N LEU A 453 0.97 -26.15 2.31
CA LEU A 453 1.19 -27.29 1.43
C LEU A 453 1.40 -28.56 2.26
N MET A 454 0.71 -29.64 1.89
CA MET A 454 0.83 -30.95 2.53
C MET A 454 1.69 -31.91 1.69
N ALA A 455 2.47 -32.74 2.38
CA ALA A 455 3.42 -33.69 1.79
C ALA A 455 2.79 -34.96 1.22
#